data_AF-A0A7J4TEF2-F1
#
_entry.id   AF-A0A7J4TEF2-F1
#
_cell.length_a   1.000
_cell.length_b   1.000
_cell.length_c   1.000
_cell.angle_alpha   90.00
_cell.angle_beta   90.00
_cell.angle_gamma   90.00
#
_symmetry.space_group_name_H-M   'P 1'
#
loop_
_entity.id
_entity.type
_entity.pdbx_description
1 polymer ?
#
loop_
_entity_poly.entity_id
_entity_poly.type
_entity_poly.pdbx_seq_one_letter_code
_entity_poly.pdbx_strand_id
1 'polypeptide(L)'
;MASDYEQPQYTCSICKKQVSSENIRYNAELRTVCAECLKKIGTVAPVQKQKKELRQKAADVEEQAIKVICSSCRYKFTLKPHFRPSCPYCGGSRLQRYDSLTAEGILAQVSSGM
;
A
#
# COMPACT_ATOMS: atom_id res chain seq x y z
N MET A 1 -24.12 19.83 -38.63
CA MET A 1 -24.91 18.82 -37.91
C MET A 1 -24.34 18.72 -36.52
N ALA A 2 -25.00 19.35 -35.55
CA ALA A 2 -24.57 19.30 -34.15
C ALA A 2 -24.87 17.88 -33.62
N SER A 3 -23.84 17.12 -33.31
CA SER A 3 -24.00 15.82 -32.68
C SER A 3 -24.44 16.04 -31.24
N ASP A 4 -25.71 15.77 -30.97
CA ASP A 4 -26.32 15.72 -29.64
C ASP A 4 -25.72 14.53 -28.88
N TYR A 5 -24.50 14.69 -28.37
CA TYR A 5 -23.90 13.72 -27.46
C TYR A 5 -24.51 13.95 -26.08
N GLU A 6 -25.60 13.24 -25.79
CA GLU A 6 -26.14 13.15 -24.44
C GLU A 6 -25.03 12.67 -23.49
N GLN A 7 -24.52 13.59 -22.66
CA GLN A 7 -23.52 13.24 -21.65
C GLN A 7 -24.13 12.22 -20.68
N PRO A 8 -23.39 11.16 -20.30
CA PRO A 8 -23.88 10.19 -19.32
C PRO A 8 -24.20 10.89 -18.00
N GLN A 9 -25.46 10.80 -17.58
CA GLN A 9 -25.95 11.37 -16.34
C GLN A 9 -25.86 10.33 -15.22
N TYR A 10 -25.26 10.72 -14.10
CA TYR A 10 -25.07 9.87 -12.92
C TYR A 10 -25.97 10.33 -11.78
N THR A 11 -26.52 9.38 -11.03
CA THR A 11 -27.35 9.69 -9.87
C THR A 11 -26.49 9.85 -8.61
N CYS A 12 -26.67 10.97 -7.91
CA CYS A 12 -26.10 11.17 -6.58
C CYS A 12 -26.83 10.32 -5.54
N SER A 13 -26.09 9.53 -4.75
CA SER A 13 -26.63 8.65 -3.71
C SER A 13 -27.25 9.40 -2.52
N ILE A 14 -27.01 10.71 -2.39
CA ILE A 14 -27.45 11.52 -1.25
C ILE A 14 -28.67 12.37 -1.59
N CYS A 15 -28.55 13.21 -2.61
CA CYS A 15 -29.64 14.10 -3.03
C CYS A 15 -30.50 13.52 -4.14
N LYS A 16 -30.16 12.33 -4.67
CA LYS A 16 -30.86 11.64 -5.77
C LYS A 16 -30.98 12.44 -7.08
N LYS A 17 -30.25 13.56 -7.21
CA LYS A 17 -30.20 14.35 -8.44
C LYS A 17 -29.34 13.65 -9.51
N GLN A 18 -29.76 13.78 -10.76
CA GLN A 18 -28.94 13.44 -11.93
C GLN A 18 -27.93 14.57 -12.17
N VAL A 19 -26.66 14.22 -12.25
CA VAL A 19 -25.55 15.15 -12.48
C VAL A 19 -24.65 14.61 -13.58
N SER A 20 -24.01 15.48 -14.36
CA SER A 20 -23.06 15.08 -15.39
C SER A 20 -21.84 14.37 -14.77
N SER A 21 -21.14 13.58 -15.61
CA SER A 21 -19.87 12.94 -15.27
C SER A 21 -18.85 13.89 -14.63
N GLU A 22 -18.85 15.16 -15.03
CA GLU A 22 -17.95 16.20 -14.53
C GLU A 22 -18.22 16.58 -13.06
N ASN A 23 -19.48 16.41 -12.63
CA ASN A 23 -19.98 16.85 -11.31
C ASN A 23 -20.29 15.69 -10.35
N ILE A 24 -20.08 14.44 -10.77
CA ILE A 24 -20.16 13.25 -9.91
C ILE A 24 -18.76 12.89 -9.36
N ARG A 25 -18.71 12.54 -8.08
CA ARG A 25 -17.51 12.10 -7.37
C ARG A 25 -17.84 10.85 -6.56
N TYR A 26 -16.82 10.19 -6.00
CA TYR A 26 -17.01 9.07 -5.08
C TYR A 26 -16.75 9.52 -3.64
N ASN A 27 -17.58 9.06 -2.69
CA ASN A 27 -17.32 9.23 -1.26
C ASN A 27 -16.32 8.15 -0.75
N ALA A 28 -15.97 8.19 0.53
CA ALA A 28 -15.06 7.22 1.15
C ALA A 28 -15.56 5.75 1.11
N GLU A 29 -16.87 5.56 0.93
CA GLU A 29 -17.52 4.25 0.78
C GLU A 29 -17.74 3.87 -0.69
N LEU A 30 -17.08 4.54 -1.63
CA LEU A 30 -17.19 4.31 -3.08
C LEU A 30 -18.61 4.49 -3.66
N ARG A 31 -19.46 5.28 -3.02
CA ARG A 31 -20.78 5.68 -3.54
C ARG A 31 -20.70 6.95 -4.38
N THR A 32 -21.49 7.03 -5.44
CA THR A 32 -21.57 8.22 -6.31
C THR A 32 -22.26 9.37 -5.58
N VAL A 33 -21.62 10.53 -5.52
CA VAL A 33 -22.10 11.72 -4.79
C VAL A 33 -21.79 12.97 -5.62
N CYS A 34 -22.73 13.92 -5.70
CA CYS A 34 -22.48 15.19 -6.41
C CYS A 34 -21.49 16.09 -5.65
N ALA A 35 -20.83 17.00 -6.36
CA ALA A 35 -19.87 17.94 -5.76
C ALA A 35 -20.43 18.75 -4.58
N GLU A 36 -21.70 19.13 -4.62
CA GLU A 36 -22.37 19.85 -3.52
C GLU A 36 -22.51 18.99 -2.27
N CYS A 37 -22.98 17.75 -2.42
CA CYS A 37 -23.12 16.81 -1.31
C CYS A 37 -21.76 16.41 -0.75
N LEU A 38 -20.74 16.26 -1.61
CA LEU A 38 -19.38 15.99 -1.19
C LEU A 38 -18.82 17.14 -0.34
N LYS A 39 -19.06 18.41 -0.72
CA LYS A 39 -18.67 19.59 0.08
C LYS A 39 -19.34 19.58 1.45
N LYS A 40 -20.64 19.28 1.51
CA LYS A 40 -21.40 19.20 2.77
C LYS A 40 -20.90 18.11 3.71
N ILE A 41 -20.49 16.96 3.18
CA ILE A 41 -19.90 15.87 3.98
C ILE A 41 -18.47 16.22 4.40
N GLY A 42 -17.68 16.79 3.48
CA GLY A 42 -16.28 17.18 3.72
C GLY A 42 -16.12 18.26 4.79
N THR A 43 -17.15 19.09 5.02
CA THR A 43 -17.16 20.08 6.10
C THR A 43 -17.44 19.52 7.50
N VAL A 44 -17.86 18.25 7.64
CA VAL A 44 -18.21 17.65 8.95
C VAL A 44 -17.21 16.58 9.42
N ALA A 45 -16.02 16.51 8.81
CA ALA A 45 -14.96 15.67 9.32
C ALA A 45 -13.67 16.49 9.51
N PRO A 46 -13.19 16.71 10.75
CA PRO A 46 -11.80 17.07 10.96
C PRO A 46 -10.92 15.87 10.57
N VAL A 47 -10.68 15.67 9.27
CA VAL A 47 -9.74 14.71 8.71
C VAL A 47 -8.31 15.21 8.89
N GLN A 48 -7.94 15.51 10.13
CA GLN A 48 -6.55 15.74 10.54
C GLN A 48 -6.09 14.79 11.65
N LYS A 49 -6.97 13.95 12.22
CA LYS A 49 -6.54 12.96 13.23
C LYS A 49 -6.11 11.60 12.68
N GLN A 50 -6.58 11.14 11.52
CA GLN A 50 -6.21 9.81 11.01
C GLN A 50 -4.90 9.74 10.19
N LYS A 51 -4.30 10.88 9.80
CA LYS A 51 -3.01 10.88 9.08
C LYS A 51 -1.80 10.61 9.98
N LYS A 52 -1.94 10.74 11.31
CA LYS A 52 -0.85 10.41 12.27
C LYS A 52 -0.83 8.92 12.65
N GLU A 53 -1.99 8.26 12.74
CA GLU A 53 -2.04 6.85 13.14
C GLU A 53 -1.62 5.88 12.02
N LEU A 54 -1.83 6.24 10.75
CA LEU A 54 -1.34 5.44 9.62
C LEU A 54 0.18 5.46 9.45
N ARG A 55 0.88 6.50 9.95
CA ARG A 55 2.35 6.52 9.95
C ARG A 55 2.96 5.71 11.09
N GLN A 56 2.29 5.62 12.24
CA GLN A 56 2.75 4.77 13.34
C GLN A 56 2.59 3.28 13.03
N LYS A 57 1.53 2.88 12.30
CA LYS A 57 1.39 1.49 11.83
C LYS A 57 2.36 1.10 10.69
N ALA A 58 2.93 2.06 9.97
CA ALA A 58 3.97 1.76 8.97
C ALA A 58 5.33 1.46 9.63
N ALA A 59 5.64 2.12 10.75
CA ALA A 59 6.87 1.87 11.50
C ALA A 59 6.88 0.46 12.15
N ASP A 60 5.74 0.02 12.70
CA ASP A 60 5.60 -1.31 13.32
C ASP A 60 5.73 -2.47 12.31
N VAL A 61 5.34 -2.25 11.04
CA VAL A 61 5.46 -3.25 9.97
C VAL A 61 6.87 -3.30 9.35
N GLU A 62 7.62 -2.20 9.39
CA GLU A 62 9.05 -2.20 9.01
C GLU A 62 9.92 -2.97 10.02
N GLU A 63 9.52 -3.05 11.28
CA GLU A 63 10.26 -3.72 12.35
C GLU A 63 10.40 -5.24 12.16
N GLN A 64 9.56 -5.86 11.33
CA GLN A 64 9.58 -7.31 11.10
C GLN A 64 10.16 -7.72 9.74
N ALA A 65 10.61 -6.75 8.93
CA ALA A 65 11.10 -7.03 7.59
C ALA A 65 12.55 -7.55 7.64
N ILE A 66 12.78 -8.80 7.24
CA ILE A 66 14.10 -9.46 7.35
C ILE A 66 14.88 -9.25 6.05
N LYS A 67 16.10 -8.73 6.15
CA LYS A 67 17.03 -8.64 5.01
C LYS A 67 17.57 -10.03 4.68
N VAL A 68 17.34 -10.48 3.45
CA VAL A 68 17.75 -11.80 2.95
C VAL A 68 18.53 -11.67 1.64
N ILE A 69 19.32 -12.70 1.35
CA ILE A 69 20.02 -12.89 0.09
C ILE A 69 19.74 -14.28 -0.45
N CYS A 70 19.48 -14.38 -1.75
CA CYS A 70 19.29 -15.68 -2.40
C CYS A 70 20.63 -16.40 -2.57
N SER A 71 20.74 -17.65 -2.15
CA SER A 71 21.97 -18.45 -2.32
C SER A 71 22.23 -18.83 -3.79
N SER A 72 21.21 -18.76 -4.66
CA SER A 72 21.34 -19.13 -6.09
C SER A 72 21.82 -17.96 -6.95
N CYS A 73 21.15 -16.81 -6.89
CA CYS A 73 21.50 -15.65 -7.72
C CYS A 73 22.17 -14.49 -6.96
N ARG A 74 22.39 -14.64 -5.64
CA ARG A 74 22.98 -13.62 -4.75
C ARG A 74 22.22 -12.28 -4.71
N TYR A 75 20.98 -12.24 -5.18
CA TYR A 75 20.15 -11.05 -5.09
C TYR A 75 19.74 -10.76 -3.64
N LYS A 76 19.91 -9.51 -3.21
CA LYS A 76 19.60 -9.02 -1.85
C LYS A 76 18.24 -8.33 -1.84
N PHE A 77 17.37 -8.71 -0.91
CA PHE A 77 16.03 -8.14 -0.79
C PHE A 77 15.48 -8.29 0.62
N THR A 78 14.37 -7.61 0.90
CA THR A 78 13.70 -7.66 2.20
C THR A 78 12.46 -8.53 2.10
N LEU A 79 12.31 -9.48 3.02
CA LEU A 79 11.16 -10.37 3.09
C LEU A 79 10.27 -9.98 4.27
N LYS A 80 8.97 -9.87 4.02
CA LYS A 80 7.95 -9.73 5.08
C LYS A 80 7.65 -11.12 5.68
N PRO A 81 7.42 -11.24 6.99
CA PRO A 81 7.31 -12.53 7.69
C PRO A 81 6.17 -13.43 7.19
N HIS A 82 5.14 -12.86 6.56
CA HIS A 82 3.99 -13.60 6.03
C HIS A 82 4.07 -13.92 4.53
N PHE A 83 5.18 -13.61 3.85
CA PHE A 83 5.32 -13.88 2.42
C PHE A 83 6.05 -15.20 2.15
N ARG A 84 5.65 -15.92 1.09
CA ARG A 84 6.33 -17.16 0.70
C ARG A 84 7.81 -16.87 0.40
N PRO A 85 8.76 -17.58 1.04
CA PRO A 85 10.19 -17.34 0.85
C PRO A 85 10.64 -17.87 -0.52
N SER A 86 10.60 -17.00 -1.53
CA SER A 86 11.14 -17.26 -2.86
C SER A 86 11.89 -16.04 -3.36
N CYS A 87 12.98 -16.28 -4.10
CA CYS A 87 13.70 -15.21 -4.77
C CYS A 87 12.87 -14.66 -5.94
N PRO A 88 12.60 -13.34 -5.97
CA PRO A 88 11.83 -12.73 -7.06
C PRO A 88 12.54 -12.75 -8.43
N TYR A 89 13.85 -13.05 -8.45
CA TYR A 89 14.66 -13.04 -9.69
C TYR A 89 14.82 -14.43 -10.29
N CYS A 90 15.14 -15.43 -9.45
CA CYS A 90 15.43 -16.80 -9.94
C CYS A 90 14.41 -17.84 -9.47
N GLY A 91 13.42 -17.47 -8.66
CA GLY A 91 12.45 -18.41 -8.08
C GLY A 91 13.03 -19.36 -7.02
N GLY A 92 14.32 -19.27 -6.71
CA GLY A 92 14.98 -20.12 -5.73
C GLY A 92 14.42 -19.92 -4.31
N SER A 93 14.18 -21.03 -3.60
CA SER A 93 13.68 -21.05 -2.22
C SER A 93 14.78 -20.99 -1.17
N ARG A 94 16.06 -21.12 -1.57
CA ARG A 94 17.21 -21.04 -0.67
C ARG A 94 17.57 -19.58 -0.41
N LEU A 95 17.07 -19.06 0.71
CA LEU A 95 17.32 -17.70 1.17
C LEU A 95 18.11 -17.74 2.48
N GLN A 96 19.12 -16.89 2.60
CA GLN A 96 19.93 -16.71 3.81
C GLN A 96 19.75 -15.29 4.36
N ARG A 97 19.83 -15.12 5.68
CA ARG A 97 19.83 -13.77 6.26
C ARG A 97 21.11 -13.04 5.87
N TYR A 98 20.96 -11.79 5.44
CA TYR A 98 22.10 -11.00 4.97
C TYR A 98 23.08 -10.68 6.11
N ASP A 99 22.57 -10.39 7.31
CA ASP A 99 23.37 -10.12 8.51
C ASP A 99 24.32 -11.27 8.90
N SER A 100 23.97 -12.51 8.58
CA SER A 100 24.84 -13.67 8.84
C SER A 100 26.00 -13.78 7.85
N LEU A 101 26.01 -12.99 6.78
CA LEU A 101 27.00 -13.04 5.70
C LEU A 101 27.90 -11.80 5.66
N THR A 102 27.71 -10.86 6.59
CA THR A 102 28.63 -9.73 6.77
C THR A 102 29.88 -10.18 7.53
N ALA A 103 30.99 -9.46 7.37
CA ALA A 103 32.23 -9.75 8.10
C ALA A 103 31.99 -9.78 9.62
N GLU A 104 31.17 -8.86 10.13
CA GLU A 104 30.77 -8.80 11.54
C GLU A 104 29.96 -10.04 11.95
N GLY A 105 29.00 -10.48 11.12
CA GLY A 105 28.21 -11.68 11.38
C GLY A 105 29.04 -12.97 11.36
N ILE A 106 30.01 -13.07 10.46
CA ILE A 106 30.92 -14.22 10.38
C ILE A 106 31.84 -14.25 11.61
N LEU A 107 32.41 -13.11 12.00
CA LEU A 107 33.25 -13.00 13.19
C LEU A 107 32.48 -13.36 14.46
N ALA A 108 31.21 -12.97 14.56
CA ALA A 108 30.34 -13.31 15.69
C ALA A 108 29.99 -14.82 15.76
N GLN A 109 29.86 -15.49 14.62
CA GLN A 109 29.63 -16.94 14.59
C GLN A 109 30.88 -17.73 15.01
N VAL A 110 32.06 -17.31 14.55
CA VAL A 110 33.33 -17.96 14.89
C VAL A 110 33.69 -17.75 16.37
N SER A 111 33.41 -16.58 16.93
CA SER A 111 33.65 -16.31 18.35
C SER A 111 32.69 -17.02 19.30
N SER A 112 31.51 -17.44 18.80
CA SER A 112 30.47 -18.10 19.60
C SER A 112 30.55 -19.64 19.60
N GLY A 113 31.52 -20.24 18.90
CA GLY A 113 31.92 -21.64 19.06
C GLY A 113 30.92 -22.69 18.56
N MET A 114 31.19 -23.20 17.35
CA MET A 114 31.03 -24.62 17.02
C MET A 114 32.41 -25.19 16.74
#